data_AF-A0AA88ML92-F1
#
_entry.id   AF-A0AA88ML92-F1
#
_cell.length_a   1.000
_cell.length_b   1.000
_cell.length_c   1.000
_cell.angle_alpha   90.00
_cell.angle_beta   90.00
_cell.angle_gamma   90.00
#
_symmetry.space_group_name_H-M   'P 1'
#
loop_
_entity.id
_entity.type
_entity.pdbx_description
1 polymer ?
#
loop_
_entity_poly.entity_id
_entity_poly.type
_entity_poly.pdbx_seq_one_letter_code
_entity_poly.pdbx_strand_id
1 'polypeptide(L)'
;MCPVDLSQQVSCDTAAGQLTSRPSPAQSSPFQSGVVMQSLTQEIQSFSRTRLRKQCTRVTSLSGRRIIETWKGSTITVVDDPAPPEKMLGYVPDTSWDLQVGTVKPYLLLGSQDAAHDFGILRKHKVSHILNVAFGVENAFPDLFIYKTVSILDHPDTDLLPHIQDCCDFIQQAHKEEPWSSSTCTHGSLAGTERCGPDPL
;
A
#
# COMPACT_ATOMS: atom_id res chain seq x y z
N MET A 1 15.90 32.31 13.09
CA MET A 1 14.65 32.99 13.49
C MET A 1 14.61 34.33 12.81
N CYS A 2 13.49 34.67 12.14
CA CYS A 2 13.09 36.06 11.85
C CYS A 2 14.03 36.80 10.84
N PRO A 3 13.64 37.98 10.28
CA PRO A 3 13.34 37.98 8.84
C PRO A 3 13.85 39.23 8.08
N VAL A 4 13.49 39.34 6.79
CA VAL A 4 12.95 40.60 6.22
C VAL A 4 11.98 40.27 5.08
N ASP A 5 11.05 41.19 4.85
CA ASP A 5 9.93 41.15 3.90
C ASP A 5 9.97 42.44 3.03
N LEU A 6 8.92 42.68 2.24
CA LEU A 6 8.61 43.85 1.42
C LEU A 6 9.18 43.88 -0.01
N SER A 7 8.36 43.33 -0.90
CA SER A 7 7.68 44.09 -1.98
C SER A 7 8.42 45.23 -2.71
N GLN A 8 8.40 45.15 -4.04
CA GLN A 8 8.36 46.33 -4.90
C GLN A 8 7.06 46.36 -5.71
N GLN A 9 6.54 47.56 -5.93
CA GLN A 9 5.24 47.84 -6.53
C GLN A 9 5.35 49.10 -7.40
N VAL A 10 5.38 48.94 -8.72
CA VAL A 10 5.35 50.02 -9.70
C VAL A 10 4.42 49.55 -10.83
N SER A 11 3.18 50.05 -10.86
CA SER A 11 2.73 51.22 -11.65
C SER A 11 2.62 50.85 -13.14
N CYS A 12 1.40 50.54 -13.61
CA CYS A 12 0.40 51.49 -14.12
C CYS A 12 0.69 51.91 -15.57
N ASP A 13 -0.28 51.66 -16.46
CA ASP A 13 -0.45 52.47 -17.66
C ASP A 13 -1.95 52.66 -17.93
N THR A 14 -2.32 53.74 -18.61
CA THR A 14 -3.72 54.23 -18.65
C THR A 14 -4.21 54.45 -20.08
N ALA A 15 -5.38 53.91 -20.39
CA ALA A 15 -6.15 54.22 -21.58
C ALA A 15 -7.62 54.49 -21.20
N ALA A 16 -8.21 55.57 -21.73
CA ALA A 16 -9.53 56.04 -21.35
C ALA A 16 -10.38 56.44 -22.58
N GLY A 17 -11.70 56.32 -22.44
CA GLY A 17 -12.69 56.63 -23.47
C GLY A 17 -13.34 55.37 -24.08
N GLN A 18 -14.63 55.35 -24.43
CA GLN A 18 -15.65 56.42 -24.37
C GLN A 18 -17.00 55.85 -23.91
N LEU A 19 -17.90 56.72 -23.43
CA LEU A 19 -19.30 56.36 -23.14
C LEU A 19 -20.13 56.36 -24.42
N THR A 20 -20.93 55.31 -24.61
CA THR A 20 -22.16 55.34 -25.45
C THR A 20 -23.34 54.74 -24.67
N SER A 21 -24.57 55.10 -25.06
CA SER A 21 -25.77 54.98 -24.23
C SER A 21 -26.34 53.56 -24.06
N ARG A 22 -26.94 53.30 -22.88
CA ARG A 22 -27.78 52.13 -22.59
C ARG A 22 -29.07 52.13 -23.43
N PRO A 23 -29.48 50.96 -23.97
CA PRO A 23 -30.88 50.58 -24.15
C PRO A 23 -31.43 49.90 -22.88
N SER A 24 -32.77 49.86 -22.75
CA SER A 24 -33.49 49.13 -21.70
C SER A 24 -33.64 47.62 -22.01
N PRO A 25 -33.88 46.75 -21.00
CA PRO A 25 -33.90 45.31 -21.21
C PRO A 25 -35.14 44.82 -22.00
N ALA A 26 -34.90 44.05 -23.05
CA ALA A 26 -35.89 43.18 -23.69
C ALA A 26 -35.81 41.76 -23.14
N GLN A 27 -36.86 40.95 -23.35
CA GLN A 27 -37.11 39.74 -22.57
C GLN A 27 -36.56 38.44 -23.20
N SER A 28 -36.35 37.45 -22.32
CA SER A 28 -36.46 36.00 -22.55
C SER A 28 -35.70 35.33 -23.70
N SER A 29 -34.66 34.58 -23.34
CA SER A 29 -34.47 33.21 -23.85
C SER A 29 -33.78 32.34 -22.77
N PRO A 30 -34.18 31.06 -22.58
CA PRO A 30 -33.57 30.20 -21.57
C PRO A 30 -32.27 29.58 -22.10
N PHE A 31 -31.12 30.00 -21.55
CA PHE A 31 -29.81 29.48 -21.95
C PHE A 31 -29.52 28.09 -21.33
N GLN A 32 -30.29 27.08 -21.72
CA GLN A 32 -30.04 25.70 -21.33
C GLN A 32 -28.85 25.12 -22.12
N SER A 33 -27.65 25.30 -21.59
CA SER A 33 -26.51 24.43 -21.88
C SER A 33 -26.19 23.62 -20.61
N GLY A 34 -27.01 22.61 -20.35
CA GLY A 34 -26.74 21.65 -19.28
C GLY A 34 -25.50 20.83 -19.62
N VAL A 35 -24.56 20.71 -18.67
CA VAL A 35 -23.42 19.81 -18.82
C VAL A 35 -23.94 18.37 -18.81
N VAL A 36 -24.11 17.80 -20.01
CA VAL A 36 -24.46 16.39 -20.16
C VAL A 36 -23.28 15.57 -19.66
N MET A 37 -23.42 14.97 -18.47
CA MET A 37 -22.53 13.89 -18.05
C MET A 37 -22.69 12.73 -19.03
N GLN A 38 -21.73 12.63 -19.95
CA GLN A 38 -21.62 11.47 -20.83
C GLN A 38 -21.23 10.26 -19.99
N SER A 39 -21.81 9.11 -20.29
CA SER A 39 -21.39 7.86 -19.65
C SER A 39 -19.93 7.56 -20.03
N LEU A 40 -19.15 7.01 -19.10
CA LEU A 40 -17.76 6.59 -19.36
C LEU A 40 -17.64 5.71 -20.62
N THR A 41 -18.63 4.85 -20.86
CA THR A 41 -18.71 4.01 -22.08
C THR A 41 -18.80 4.84 -23.35
N GLN A 42 -19.54 5.96 -23.34
CA GLN A 42 -19.72 6.87 -24.46
C GLN A 42 -18.48 7.73 -24.71
N GLU A 43 -17.78 8.14 -23.65
CA GLU A 43 -16.47 8.80 -23.77
C GLU A 43 -15.44 7.85 -24.39
N ILE A 44 -15.32 6.62 -23.88
CA ILE A 44 -14.41 5.59 -24.42
C ILE A 44 -14.72 5.28 -25.89
N GLN A 45 -16.00 5.17 -26.27
CA GLN A 45 -16.41 4.90 -27.66
C GLN A 45 -16.14 6.08 -28.61
N SER A 46 -16.30 7.32 -28.15
CA SER A 46 -16.06 8.53 -28.95
C SER A 46 -14.59 9.01 -28.95
N PHE A 47 -13.73 8.42 -28.10
CA PHE A 47 -12.34 8.82 -28.01
C PHE A 47 -11.50 8.33 -29.20
N SER A 48 -11.03 9.26 -30.05
CA SER A 48 -10.09 8.90 -31.11
C SER A 48 -8.76 8.40 -30.56
N ARG A 49 -8.44 7.13 -30.83
CA ARG A 49 -7.16 6.48 -30.47
C ARG A 49 -5.93 7.24 -30.99
N THR A 50 -6.05 8.08 -32.03
CA THR A 50 -4.94 8.92 -32.52
C THR A 50 -4.50 10.01 -31.53
N ARG A 51 -5.32 10.33 -30.52
CA ARG A 51 -4.99 11.27 -29.44
C ARG A 51 -4.29 10.61 -28.25
N LEU A 52 -4.19 9.28 -28.22
CA LEU A 52 -3.41 8.58 -27.19
C LEU A 52 -1.91 8.84 -27.44
N ARG A 53 -1.16 9.09 -26.36
CA ARG A 53 0.31 9.05 -26.43
C ARG A 53 0.71 7.65 -26.87
N LYS A 54 1.58 7.54 -27.88
CA LYS A 54 2.19 6.25 -28.25
C LYS A 54 2.99 5.75 -27.05
N GLN A 55 2.67 4.56 -26.55
CA GLN A 55 3.40 3.92 -25.46
C GLN A 55 4.01 2.61 -25.96
N CYS A 56 5.13 2.25 -25.34
CA CYS A 56 5.64 0.89 -25.36
C CYS A 56 5.66 0.37 -23.92
N THR A 57 5.23 -0.88 -23.73
CA THR A 57 5.13 -1.52 -22.42
C THR A 57 6.30 -2.46 -22.26
N ARG A 58 7.15 -2.25 -21.26
CA ARG A 58 8.17 -3.22 -20.87
C ARG A 58 7.53 -4.25 -19.93
N VAL A 59 7.26 -5.44 -20.44
CA VAL A 59 6.71 -6.57 -19.67
C VAL A 59 7.87 -7.42 -19.17
N THR A 60 7.81 -7.85 -17.90
CA THR A 60 8.77 -8.80 -17.30
C THR A 60 8.02 -10.07 -16.93
N SER A 61 8.47 -11.23 -17.39
CA SER A 61 7.87 -12.52 -17.02
C SER A 61 8.24 -12.93 -15.60
N LEU A 62 7.54 -13.94 -15.05
CA LEU A 62 7.92 -14.58 -13.78
C LEU A 62 9.37 -15.11 -13.81
N SER A 63 9.86 -15.54 -14.97
CA SER A 63 11.24 -15.98 -15.21
C SER A 63 12.25 -14.84 -15.46
N GLY A 64 11.86 -13.58 -15.27
CA GLY A 64 12.72 -12.40 -15.46
C GLY A 64 12.98 -12.00 -16.92
N ARG A 65 12.40 -12.71 -17.91
CA ARG A 65 12.53 -12.33 -19.33
C ARG A 65 11.80 -11.00 -19.55
N ARG A 66 12.53 -10.01 -20.06
CA ARG A 66 12.00 -8.68 -20.38
C ARG A 66 11.71 -8.57 -21.88
N ILE A 67 10.52 -8.10 -22.22
CA ILE A 67 10.09 -7.83 -23.59
C ILE A 67 9.48 -6.42 -23.67
N ILE A 68 9.57 -5.79 -24.84
CA ILE A 68 9.03 -4.47 -25.13
C ILE A 68 7.90 -4.63 -26.16
N GLU A 69 6.67 -4.43 -25.70
CA GLU A 69 5.48 -4.39 -26.56
C GLU A 69 5.27 -2.98 -27.10
N THR A 70 5.24 -2.81 -28.42
CA THR A 70 4.94 -1.51 -29.06
C THR A 70 3.69 -1.61 -29.91
N TRP A 71 2.69 -0.79 -29.61
CA TRP A 71 1.42 -0.76 -30.33
C TRP A 71 1.49 0.08 -31.62
N LYS A 72 1.12 -0.55 -32.74
CA LYS A 72 1.05 0.06 -34.08
C LYS A 72 -0.37 -0.12 -34.62
N GLY A 73 -1.28 0.72 -34.15
CA GLY A 73 -2.71 0.61 -34.46
C GLY A 73 -3.33 -0.59 -33.74
N SER A 74 -3.86 -1.55 -34.48
CA SER A 74 -4.39 -2.83 -33.96
C SER A 74 -3.32 -3.92 -33.80
N THR A 75 -2.09 -3.70 -34.28
CA THR A 75 -1.00 -4.69 -34.24
C THR A 75 -0.01 -4.39 -33.12
N ILE A 76 0.36 -5.40 -32.34
CA ILE A 76 1.46 -5.34 -31.37
C ILE A 76 2.73 -5.83 -32.05
N THR A 77 3.85 -5.11 -31.91
CA THR A 77 5.19 -5.67 -32.17
C THR A 77 5.91 -5.90 -30.85
N VAL A 78 6.26 -7.15 -30.57
CA VAL A 78 7.01 -7.58 -29.39
C VAL A 78 8.47 -7.79 -29.76
N VAL A 79 9.39 -7.28 -28.94
CA VAL A 79 10.84 -7.45 -29.11
C VAL A 79 11.44 -7.76 -27.74
N ASP A 80 12.47 -8.61 -27.66
CA ASP A 80 13.22 -8.79 -26.41
C ASP A 80 13.93 -7.49 -25.98
N ASP A 81 13.97 -7.20 -24.68
CA ASP A 81 14.64 -6.03 -24.13
C ASP A 81 16.17 -6.19 -24.25
N PRO A 82 16.89 -5.26 -24.92
CA PRO A 82 18.33 -5.39 -25.14
C PRO A 82 19.20 -5.06 -23.92
N ALA A 83 18.59 -4.71 -22.78
CA ALA A 83 19.32 -4.57 -21.53
C ALA A 83 19.91 -5.92 -21.05
N PRO A 84 21.02 -5.92 -20.29
CA PRO A 84 21.54 -7.14 -19.69
C PRO A 84 20.50 -7.88 -18.83
N PRO A 85 20.55 -9.23 -18.76
CA PRO A 85 19.70 -10.01 -17.86
C PRO A 85 20.15 -9.84 -16.41
N GLU A 86 19.71 -8.74 -15.80
CA GLU A 86 19.68 -8.57 -14.35
C GLU A 86 18.86 -9.71 -13.73
N LYS A 87 19.18 -10.15 -12.50
CA LYS A 87 18.36 -11.11 -11.72
C LYS A 87 17.09 -10.42 -11.19
N MET A 88 16.29 -9.88 -12.11
CA MET A 88 15.03 -9.19 -11.83
C MET A 88 13.89 -10.18 -12.05
N LEU A 89 13.10 -10.44 -11.00
CA LEU A 89 11.99 -11.39 -11.05
C LEU A 89 10.75 -10.73 -11.69
N GLY A 90 9.69 -11.52 -11.92
CA GLY A 90 8.40 -10.97 -12.38
C GLY A 90 7.68 -10.08 -11.36
N TYR A 91 8.23 -9.97 -10.16
CA TYR A 91 7.82 -9.09 -9.07
C TYR A 91 9.04 -8.33 -8.52
N VAL A 92 8.80 -7.24 -7.80
CA VAL A 92 9.85 -6.56 -7.01
C VAL A 92 9.94 -7.29 -5.66
N PRO A 93 11.04 -7.98 -5.34
CA PRO A 93 11.21 -8.54 -4.00
C PRO A 93 11.39 -7.40 -3.00
N ASP A 94 10.64 -7.42 -1.90
CA ASP A 94 10.92 -6.53 -0.78
C ASP A 94 12.14 -7.06 -0.01
N THR A 95 13.08 -6.17 0.28
CA THR A 95 14.30 -6.44 1.04
C THR A 95 14.42 -5.54 2.27
N SER A 96 13.37 -4.77 2.58
CA SER A 96 13.25 -4.01 3.82
C SER A 96 12.71 -4.92 4.94
N TRP A 97 13.08 -4.62 6.18
CA TRP A 97 12.60 -5.34 7.35
C TRP A 97 11.41 -4.58 7.92
N ASP A 98 10.22 -5.20 7.96
CA ASP A 98 9.02 -4.51 8.44
C ASP A 98 8.94 -4.53 9.97
N LEU A 99 9.71 -3.65 10.61
CA LEU A 99 9.74 -3.50 12.07
C LEU A 99 8.54 -2.68 12.63
N GLN A 100 7.46 -2.55 11.86
CA GLN A 100 6.23 -1.88 12.31
C GLN A 100 5.40 -2.76 13.24
N VAL A 101 4.70 -2.12 14.17
CA VAL A 101 3.94 -2.78 15.24
C VAL A 101 2.62 -2.03 15.46
N GLY A 102 1.50 -2.74 15.31
CA GLY A 102 0.15 -2.19 15.40
C GLY A 102 -0.56 -2.59 16.69
N THR A 103 -0.80 -1.63 17.58
CA THR A 103 -1.53 -1.84 18.83
C THR A 103 -3.05 -1.94 18.60
N VAL A 104 -3.64 -3.10 18.88
CA VAL A 104 -5.10 -3.35 18.78
C VAL A 104 -5.82 -3.09 20.10
N LYS A 105 -5.17 -3.43 21.23
CA LYS A 105 -5.61 -3.13 22.59
C LYS A 105 -4.37 -2.76 23.42
N PRO A 106 -4.50 -2.13 24.60
CA PRO A 106 -3.34 -1.83 25.47
C PRO A 106 -2.46 -3.05 25.78
N TYR A 107 -3.04 -4.26 25.76
CA TYR A 107 -2.31 -5.53 25.90
C TYR A 107 -2.19 -6.34 24.60
N LEU A 108 -2.86 -6.01 23.49
CA LEU A 108 -2.87 -6.85 22.27
C LEU A 108 -2.30 -6.10 21.06
N LEU A 109 -1.40 -6.78 20.38
CA LEU A 109 -0.33 -6.20 19.50
C LEU A 109 -0.44 -7.16 18.26
N LEU A 110 -0.28 -6.58 17.07
CA LEU A 110 0.00 -7.29 15.81
C LEU A 110 1.31 -6.76 15.20
N GLY A 111 2.05 -7.62 14.50
CA GLY A 111 3.30 -7.30 13.82
C GLY A 111 3.77 -8.44 12.94
N SER A 112 4.81 -8.18 12.14
CA SER A 112 5.45 -9.13 11.24
C SER A 112 6.39 -10.12 11.98
N GLN A 113 6.85 -11.17 11.28
CA GLN A 113 7.95 -12.01 11.78
C GLN A 113 9.20 -11.17 12.10
N ASP A 114 9.55 -10.21 11.23
CA ASP A 114 10.73 -9.34 11.40
C ASP A 114 10.65 -8.55 12.71
N ALA A 115 9.49 -7.99 13.04
CA ALA A 115 9.25 -7.30 14.32
C ALA A 115 9.28 -8.25 15.53
N ALA A 116 8.87 -9.52 15.36
CA ALA A 116 8.97 -10.56 16.38
C ALA A 116 10.39 -11.14 16.56
N HIS A 117 11.31 -10.85 15.63
CA HIS A 117 12.73 -11.23 15.70
C HIS A 117 13.63 -10.09 16.22
N ASP A 118 13.13 -8.86 16.35
CA ASP A 118 13.89 -7.74 16.93
C ASP A 118 13.68 -7.63 18.46
N PHE A 119 14.69 -8.06 19.22
CA PHE A 119 14.70 -7.97 20.69
C PHE A 119 14.56 -6.53 21.23
N GLY A 120 15.02 -5.54 20.47
CA GLY A 120 14.89 -4.12 20.81
C GLY A 120 13.43 -3.65 20.76
N ILE A 121 12.68 -4.04 19.74
CA ILE A 121 11.23 -3.81 19.61
C ILE A 121 10.46 -4.54 20.71
N LEU A 122 10.71 -5.84 20.91
CA LEU A 122 10.06 -6.64 21.96
C LEU A 122 10.28 -6.03 23.34
N ARG A 123 11.51 -5.62 23.67
CA ARG A 123 11.87 -5.00 24.96
C ARG A 123 11.33 -3.58 25.11
N LYS A 124 11.41 -2.75 24.07
CA LYS A 124 10.89 -1.36 24.04
C LYS A 124 9.42 -1.31 24.44
N HIS A 125 8.65 -2.26 23.92
CA HIS A 125 7.21 -2.32 24.14
C HIS A 125 6.79 -3.30 25.26
N LYS A 126 7.76 -3.94 25.94
CA LYS A 126 7.56 -4.84 27.10
C LYS A 126 6.70 -6.07 26.78
N VAL A 127 7.09 -6.82 25.75
CA VAL A 127 6.49 -8.12 25.43
C VAL A 127 6.87 -9.16 26.48
N SER A 128 5.92 -10.02 26.88
CA SER A 128 6.18 -11.23 27.69
C SER A 128 5.81 -12.53 26.99
N HIS A 129 4.80 -12.50 26.11
CA HIS A 129 4.29 -13.64 25.37
C HIS A 129 4.26 -13.34 23.87
N ILE A 130 4.50 -14.36 23.04
CA ILE A 130 4.50 -14.27 21.58
C ILE A 130 3.69 -15.44 21.01
N LEU A 131 2.60 -15.13 20.30
CA LEU A 131 1.80 -16.11 19.56
C LEU A 131 2.21 -16.09 18.08
N ASN A 132 2.95 -17.11 17.62
CA ASN A 132 3.37 -17.25 16.21
C ASN A 132 2.29 -18.00 15.42
N VAL A 133 1.52 -17.30 14.58
CA VAL A 133 0.50 -17.90 13.70
C VAL A 133 1.01 -18.00 12.26
N ALA A 134 1.95 -18.90 12.01
CA ALA A 134 2.56 -19.09 10.70
C ALA A 134 3.20 -20.48 10.57
N PHE A 135 3.23 -21.02 9.35
CA PHE A 135 4.08 -22.17 8.99
C PHE A 135 5.56 -21.76 8.99
N GLY A 136 6.47 -22.69 9.28
CA GLY A 136 7.93 -22.50 9.15
C GLY A 136 8.63 -21.53 10.12
N VAL A 137 7.90 -20.67 10.84
CA VAL A 137 8.49 -19.62 11.70
C VAL A 137 9.05 -20.18 13.00
N GLU A 138 10.37 -20.08 13.16
CA GLU A 138 11.08 -20.40 14.41
C GLU A 138 10.90 -19.33 15.50
N ASN A 139 11.12 -19.73 16.75
CA ASN A 139 11.03 -18.84 17.91
C ASN A 139 12.41 -18.24 18.20
N ALA A 140 12.61 -16.96 17.89
CA ALA A 140 13.91 -16.29 17.96
C ALA A 140 14.56 -16.24 19.37
N PHE A 141 13.76 -16.21 20.43
CA PHE A 141 14.23 -15.97 21.81
C PHE A 141 13.54 -16.91 22.83
N PRO A 142 13.61 -18.24 22.66
CA PRO A 142 12.72 -19.20 23.32
C PRO A 142 12.89 -19.23 24.86
N ASP A 143 14.06 -18.89 25.37
CA ASP A 143 14.35 -18.82 26.81
C ASP A 143 13.90 -17.51 27.49
N LEU A 144 13.42 -16.52 26.72
CA LEU A 144 13.14 -15.15 27.19
C LEU A 144 11.66 -14.72 27.13
N PHE A 145 10.83 -15.42 26.36
CA PHE A 145 9.40 -15.11 26.20
C PHE A 145 8.57 -16.40 26.16
N ILE A 146 7.31 -16.32 26.57
CA ILE A 146 6.39 -17.47 26.52
C ILE A 146 5.79 -17.56 25.11
N TYR A 147 6.18 -18.58 24.35
CA TYR A 147 5.70 -18.81 22.99
C TYR A 147 4.50 -19.76 22.92
N LYS A 148 3.59 -19.48 21.99
CA LYS A 148 2.71 -20.48 21.37
C LYS A 148 2.88 -20.40 19.86
N THR A 149 3.15 -21.52 19.20
CA THR A 149 3.25 -21.58 17.74
C THR A 149 2.08 -22.38 17.17
N VAL A 150 1.37 -21.80 16.22
CA VAL A 150 0.22 -22.41 15.52
C VAL A 150 0.56 -22.40 14.03
N SER A 151 0.96 -23.57 13.52
CA SER A 151 1.48 -23.73 12.16
C SER A 151 0.35 -23.72 11.13
N ILE A 152 0.07 -22.56 10.55
CA ILE A 152 -0.97 -22.34 9.54
C ILE A 152 -0.34 -21.81 8.25
N LEU A 153 -0.76 -22.34 7.10
CA LEU A 153 -0.43 -21.80 5.78
C LEU A 153 -1.49 -20.77 5.35
N ASP A 154 -1.05 -19.67 4.73
CA ASP A 154 -1.93 -18.65 4.15
C ASP A 154 -2.47 -19.12 2.78
N HIS A 155 -3.40 -20.08 2.83
CA HIS A 155 -4.06 -20.65 1.66
C HIS A 155 -5.59 -20.52 1.80
N PRO A 156 -6.35 -20.18 0.74
CA PRO A 156 -7.80 -19.98 0.83
C PRO A 156 -8.59 -21.25 1.24
N ASP A 157 -7.99 -22.43 1.11
CA ASP A 157 -8.59 -23.72 1.51
C ASP A 157 -8.29 -24.11 2.98
N THR A 158 -7.50 -23.31 3.72
CA THR A 158 -7.13 -23.60 5.11
C THR A 158 -8.23 -23.15 6.08
N ASP A 159 -8.84 -24.10 6.81
CA ASP A 159 -9.83 -23.76 7.84
C ASP A 159 -9.17 -23.13 9.06
N LEU A 160 -9.42 -21.83 9.26
CA LEU A 160 -8.92 -21.05 10.40
C LEU A 160 -9.76 -21.24 11.67
N LEU A 161 -11.01 -21.71 11.57
CA LEU A 161 -11.94 -21.80 12.71
C LEU A 161 -11.40 -22.61 13.90
N PRO A 162 -10.83 -23.82 13.74
CA PRO A 162 -10.28 -24.58 14.87
C PRO A 162 -9.09 -23.85 15.53
N HIS A 163 -8.32 -23.08 14.78
CA HIS A 163 -7.14 -22.38 15.28
C HIS A 163 -7.46 -21.05 15.98
N ILE A 164 -8.52 -20.36 15.56
CA ILE A 164 -8.90 -19.05 16.11
C ILE A 164 -9.22 -19.14 17.61
N GLN A 165 -9.98 -20.15 18.04
CA GLN A 165 -10.30 -20.36 19.46
C GLN A 165 -9.01 -20.56 20.28
N ASP A 166 -8.14 -21.43 19.80
CA ASP A 166 -6.85 -21.79 20.41
C ASP A 166 -5.90 -20.58 20.54
N CYS A 167 -5.97 -19.64 19.61
CA CYS A 167 -5.27 -18.36 19.65
C CYS A 167 -5.90 -17.37 20.65
N CYS A 168 -7.23 -17.25 20.63
CA CYS A 168 -7.99 -16.40 21.54
C CYS A 168 -7.79 -16.78 23.02
N ASP A 169 -7.71 -18.07 23.34
CA ASP A 169 -7.55 -18.53 24.72
C ASP A 169 -6.13 -18.30 25.25
N PHE A 170 -5.09 -18.41 24.40
CA PHE A 170 -3.73 -18.03 24.75
C PHE A 170 -3.63 -16.52 25.07
N ILE A 171 -4.19 -15.66 24.22
CA ILE A 171 -4.23 -14.21 24.44
C ILE A 171 -4.98 -13.86 25.74
N GLN A 172 -6.10 -14.53 26.02
CA GLN A 172 -6.86 -14.34 27.25
C GLN A 172 -6.11 -14.84 28.50
N GLN A 173 -5.38 -15.95 28.41
CA GLN A 173 -4.62 -16.49 29.53
C GLN A 173 -3.44 -15.58 29.89
N ALA A 174 -2.65 -15.21 28.89
CA ALA A 174 -1.51 -14.33 29.05
C ALA A 174 -1.90 -12.92 29.57
N HIS A 175 -3.12 -12.44 29.28
CA HIS A 175 -3.66 -11.21 29.86
C HIS A 175 -4.12 -11.37 31.33
N LYS A 176 -4.53 -12.56 31.78
CA LYS A 176 -4.87 -12.84 33.18
C LYS A 176 -3.63 -12.97 34.07
N GLU A 177 -2.52 -13.46 33.51
CA GLU A 177 -1.24 -13.64 34.20
C GLU A 177 -0.49 -12.32 34.42
N GLU A 178 -0.68 -11.33 33.53
CA GLU A 178 -0.14 -9.96 33.66
C GLU A 178 -1.27 -8.91 33.86
N PRO A 179 -1.90 -8.84 35.06
CA PRO A 179 -3.08 -8.00 35.29
C PRO A 179 -2.76 -6.53 35.64
N TRP A 180 -2.75 -5.65 34.61
CA TRP A 180 -2.92 -4.18 34.65
C TRP A 180 -1.91 -3.31 35.44
N SER A 181 -1.39 -3.77 36.58
CA SER A 181 -0.39 -3.05 37.39
C SER A 181 1.02 -3.17 36.80
N SER A 182 1.29 -4.22 36.02
CA SER A 182 2.39 -4.29 35.09
C SER A 182 1.96 -3.71 33.74
N SER A 183 2.79 -2.84 33.15
CA SER A 183 2.56 -2.30 31.80
C SER A 183 3.08 -3.27 30.72
N THR A 184 2.76 -4.55 30.88
CA THR A 184 3.27 -5.65 30.04
C THR A 184 2.29 -5.89 28.90
N CYS A 185 2.83 -6.09 27.71
CA CYS A 185 2.05 -6.23 26.49
C CYS A 185 2.16 -7.64 25.90
N THR A 186 1.10 -8.08 25.23
CA THR A 186 0.84 -9.48 24.90
C THR A 186 0.43 -9.59 23.43
N HIS A 187 1.39 -9.40 22.51
CA HIS A 187 1.11 -9.44 21.06
C HIS A 187 1.07 -10.85 20.50
N GLY A 188 0.25 -11.03 19.46
CA GLY A 188 0.40 -12.14 18.53
C GLY A 188 1.14 -11.67 17.29
N SER A 189 2.08 -12.47 16.80
CA SER A 189 2.56 -12.35 15.45
C SER A 189 1.41 -12.73 14.51
N LEU A 190 1.06 -11.83 13.59
CA LEU A 190 -0.02 -12.10 12.62
C LEU A 190 0.56 -12.92 11.47
N ALA A 191 -0.24 -13.85 10.94
CA ALA A 191 0.08 -14.56 9.71
C ALA A 191 0.39 -13.57 8.57
N GLY A 192 1.55 -13.73 7.94
CA GLY A 192 1.94 -12.98 6.77
C GLY A 192 3.00 -13.79 6.06
N THR A 193 2.65 -14.27 4.86
CA THR A 193 3.43 -15.13 3.96
C THR A 193 4.94 -15.16 4.18
N GLU A 194 5.51 -16.38 4.08
CA GLU A 194 6.94 -16.55 3.85
C GLU A 194 7.41 -15.57 2.77
N ARG A 195 8.53 -14.87 2.99
CA ARG A 195 9.16 -14.08 1.93
C ARG A 195 9.30 -14.99 0.72
N CYS A 196 8.66 -14.66 -0.40
CA CYS A 196 8.77 -15.40 -1.65
C CYS A 196 10.22 -15.36 -2.16
N GLY A 197 11.06 -16.23 -1.62
CA GLY A 197 12.33 -16.67 -2.18
C GLY A 197 12.14 -18.03 -2.83
N PRO A 198 13.11 -18.49 -3.64
CA PRO A 198 13.12 -19.88 -4.06
C PRO A 198 13.35 -20.79 -2.86
N ASP A 199 12.63 -21.92 -2.81
CA ASP A 199 12.84 -22.96 -1.81
C ASP A 199 14.32 -23.41 -1.78
N PRO A 200 14.89 -23.70 -0.60
CA PRO A 200 16.20 -24.36 -0.51
C PRO A 200 16.11 -25.78 -1.11
N LEU A 201 17.02 -26.07 -2.04
CA LEU A 201 17.15 -27.35 -2.77
C LEU A 201 17.66 -28.51 -1.89
#